data_AF-A0AAN7AR32-F1
#
_entry.id   AF-A0AAN7AR32-F1
#
_cell.length_a   1.000
_cell.length_b   1.000
_cell.length_c   1.000
_cell.angle_alpha   90.00
_cell.angle_beta   90.00
_cell.angle_gamma   90.00
#
_symmetry.space_group_name_H-M   'P 1'
#
loop_
_entity.id
_entity.type
_entity.pdbx_description
1 polymer ?
#
loop_
_entity_poly.entity_id
_entity_poly.type
_entity_poly.pdbx_seq_one_letter_code
_entity_poly.pdbx_strand_id
1 'polypeptide(L)'
;MSVDLRRALARHELQKKQDELNALEKKRQEDYDLQQLHQERQAGGYGSAPGAWQAAALWNLTAPKPRYPIIIGPESIFKSADQFGAYFEISEVPTVAETRTVDLDDLDGQPPSPGKTADPDSSEKPYVICDVDMSQSLDLEDCTIGDHILVWFHDKPRNAWLPRAWKEGNGQDGPTKLKTTASLTAEDKN
;
A
#
# COMPACT_ATOMS: atom_id res chain seq x y z
N MET A 1 57.58 -5.81 51.07
CA MET A 1 56.14 -5.99 50.74
C MET A 1 55.47 -6.78 51.85
N SER A 2 54.45 -6.22 52.50
CA SER A 2 53.68 -6.87 53.57
C SER A 2 52.92 -8.11 53.04
N VAL A 3 52.76 -9.12 53.88
CA VAL A 3 52.00 -10.36 53.59
C VAL A 3 50.55 -10.04 53.19
N ASP A 4 49.98 -8.99 53.75
CA ASP A 4 48.60 -8.55 53.46
C ASP A 4 48.45 -8.04 52.03
N LEU A 5 49.48 -7.35 51.51
CA LEU A 5 49.46 -6.84 50.13
C LEU A 5 49.48 -8.00 49.11
N ARG A 6 50.22 -9.08 49.40
CA ARG A 6 50.26 -10.27 48.53
C ARG A 6 48.92 -11.03 48.55
N ARG A 7 48.28 -11.12 49.72
CA ARG A 7 46.94 -11.73 49.83
C ARG A 7 45.86 -10.90 49.12
N ALA A 8 45.94 -9.58 49.19
CA ALA A 8 45.02 -8.68 48.49
C ALA A 8 45.16 -8.82 46.96
N LEU A 9 46.39 -8.84 46.45
CA LEU A 9 46.66 -9.06 45.03
C LEU A 9 46.15 -10.43 44.55
N ALA A 10 46.42 -11.51 45.29
CA ALA A 10 45.95 -12.84 44.93
C ALA A 10 44.41 -12.94 44.87
N ARG A 11 43.69 -12.26 45.78
CA ARG A 11 42.21 -12.21 45.76
C ARG A 11 41.70 -11.43 44.55
N HIS A 12 42.35 -10.31 44.23
CA HIS A 12 41.99 -9.51 43.06
C HIS A 12 42.20 -10.28 41.76
N GLU A 13 43.31 -11.00 41.63
CA GLU A 13 43.56 -11.87 40.47
C GLU A 13 42.56 -13.02 40.37
N LEU A 14 42.20 -13.63 41.50
CA LEU A 14 41.20 -14.68 41.54
C LEU A 14 39.82 -14.17 41.12
N GLN A 15 39.41 -13.01 41.62
CA GLN A 15 38.15 -12.37 41.25
C GLN A 15 38.10 -12.07 39.75
N LYS A 16 39.17 -11.48 39.21
CA LYS A 16 39.28 -11.19 37.78
C LYS A 16 39.12 -12.45 36.92
N LYS A 17 39.76 -13.56 37.31
CA LYS A 17 39.61 -14.85 36.60
C LYS A 17 38.19 -15.40 36.68
N GLN A 18 37.51 -15.21 37.81
CA GLN A 18 36.12 -15.62 37.95
C GLN A 18 35.20 -14.81 37.04
N ASP A 19 35.42 -13.49 36.94
CA ASP A 19 34.64 -12.62 36.07
C ASP A 19 34.87 -12.94 34.58
N GLU A 20 36.12 -13.23 34.19
CA GLU A 20 36.48 -13.69 32.85
C GLU A 20 35.79 -15.01 32.49
N LEU A 21 35.75 -15.96 33.42
CA LEU A 21 35.03 -17.23 33.23
C LEU A 21 33.53 -16.96 33.03
N ASN A 22 32.90 -16.21 33.92
CA ASN A 22 31.46 -15.91 33.83
C ASN A 22 31.10 -15.21 32.50
N ALA A 23 31.94 -14.29 32.02
CA ALA A 23 31.75 -13.61 30.74
C ALA A 23 31.85 -14.59 29.56
N LEU A 24 32.77 -15.56 29.62
CA LEU A 24 32.93 -16.57 28.59
C LEU A 24 31.76 -17.54 28.55
N GLU A 25 31.22 -17.93 29.72
CA GLU A 25 30.02 -18.77 29.79
C GLU A 25 28.81 -18.06 29.20
N LYS A 26 28.63 -16.77 29.52
CA LYS A 26 27.57 -15.95 28.94
C LYS A 26 27.66 -15.89 27.42
N LYS A 27 28.85 -15.62 26.87
CA LYS A 27 29.05 -15.57 25.41
C LYS A 27 28.74 -16.90 24.74
N ARG A 28 29.16 -18.01 25.35
CA ARG A 28 28.85 -19.36 24.85
C ARG A 28 27.34 -19.64 24.84
N GLN A 29 26.61 -19.14 25.84
CA GLN A 29 25.15 -19.24 25.86
C GLN A 29 24.50 -18.41 24.75
N GLU A 30 24.96 -17.17 24.54
CA GLU A 30 24.48 -16.31 23.45
C GLU A 30 24.74 -16.95 22.07
N ASP A 31 25.91 -17.56 21.86
CA ASP A 31 26.23 -18.27 20.62
C ASP A 31 25.33 -19.50 20.42
N TYR A 32 25.00 -20.23 21.49
CA TYR A 32 24.06 -21.36 21.44
C TYR A 32 22.64 -20.91 21.07
N ASP A 33 22.16 -19.83 21.69
CA ASP A 33 20.83 -19.27 21.43
C ASP A 33 20.73 -18.76 19.99
N LEU A 34 21.78 -18.11 19.46
CA LEU A 34 21.86 -17.70 18.07
C LEU A 34 21.86 -18.89 17.10
N GLN A 35 22.57 -19.96 17.44
CA GLN A 35 22.58 -21.19 16.64
C GLN A 35 21.19 -21.84 16.63
N GLN A 36 20.51 -21.89 17.76
CA GLN A 36 19.16 -22.42 17.87
C GLN A 36 18.16 -21.59 17.06
N LEU A 37 18.24 -20.26 17.13
CA LEU A 37 17.39 -19.37 16.33
C LEU A 37 17.65 -19.53 14.82
N HIS A 38 18.90 -19.76 14.42
CA HIS A 38 19.23 -20.05 13.02
C HIS A 38 18.65 -21.41 12.59
N GLN A 39 18.75 -22.43 13.44
CA GLN A 39 18.18 -23.75 13.19
C GLN A 39 16.64 -23.71 13.13
N GLU A 40 16.00 -22.94 13.99
CA GLU A 40 14.55 -22.69 13.96
C GLU A 40 14.12 -21.91 12.71
N ARG A 41 14.91 -20.94 12.23
CA ARG A 41 14.64 -20.29 10.93
C ARG A 41 14.81 -21.22 9.73
N GLN A 42 15.73 -22.17 9.81
CA GLN A 42 15.90 -23.18 8.76
C GLN A 42 14.83 -24.28 8.83
N ALA A 43 14.39 -24.67 10.04
CA ALA A 43 13.38 -25.70 10.27
C ALA A 43 11.94 -25.18 10.11
N GLY A 44 11.67 -23.95 10.54
CA GLY A 44 10.43 -23.20 10.33
C GLY A 44 10.34 -22.60 8.93
N GLY A 45 10.88 -23.32 7.94
CA GLY A 45 11.03 -22.83 6.59
C GLY A 45 9.74 -22.24 6.04
N TYR A 46 9.84 -20.99 5.62
CA TYR A 46 9.32 -20.57 4.30
C TYR A 46 10.10 -21.32 3.19
N GLY A 47 10.29 -22.63 3.35
CA GLY A 47 10.64 -23.51 2.28
C GLY A 47 9.40 -23.53 1.40
N SER A 48 9.43 -22.74 0.33
CA SER A 48 8.46 -22.83 -0.74
C SER A 48 8.23 -24.32 -1.00
N ALA A 49 7.06 -24.83 -0.60
CA ALA A 49 6.73 -26.24 -0.73
C ALA A 49 7.04 -26.66 -2.17
N PRO A 50 7.46 -27.90 -2.46
CA PRO A 50 7.61 -28.35 -3.83
C PRO A 50 6.33 -28.02 -4.62
N GLY A 51 6.43 -27.11 -5.59
CA GLY A 51 5.29 -26.59 -6.33
C GLY A 51 4.71 -25.24 -5.88
N ALA A 52 5.12 -24.64 -4.77
CA ALA A 52 4.67 -23.30 -4.36
C ALA A 52 5.17 -22.20 -5.31
N TRP A 53 6.40 -22.30 -5.83
CA TRP A 53 6.85 -21.41 -6.92
C TRP A 53 6.10 -21.67 -8.24
N GLN A 54 5.73 -22.92 -8.52
CA GLN A 54 4.95 -23.26 -9.71
C GLN A 54 3.51 -22.78 -9.58
N ALA A 55 2.91 -22.89 -8.40
CA ALA A 55 1.61 -22.35 -8.05
C ALA A 55 1.62 -20.82 -8.06
N ALA A 56 2.69 -20.17 -7.58
CA ALA A 56 2.87 -18.72 -7.68
C ALA A 56 3.07 -18.27 -9.14
N ALA A 57 3.80 -19.04 -9.95
CA ALA A 57 3.97 -18.76 -11.37
C ALA A 57 2.66 -18.95 -12.15
N LEU A 58 1.92 -20.03 -11.89
CA LEU A 58 0.57 -20.25 -12.44
C LEU A 58 -0.38 -19.15 -12.00
N TRP A 59 -0.37 -18.79 -10.71
CA TRP A 59 -1.14 -17.66 -10.19
C TRP A 59 -0.76 -16.36 -10.88
N ASN A 60 0.52 -16.05 -11.09
CA ASN A 60 0.93 -14.84 -11.82
C ASN A 60 0.46 -14.82 -13.28
N LEU A 61 0.26 -15.99 -13.90
CA LEU A 61 -0.26 -16.09 -15.28
C LEU A 61 -1.79 -15.98 -15.34
N THR A 62 -2.49 -16.46 -14.31
CA THR A 62 -3.96 -16.51 -14.28
C THR A 62 -4.61 -15.44 -13.42
N ALA A 63 -3.82 -14.75 -12.59
CA ALA A 63 -4.32 -13.73 -11.70
C ALA A 63 -4.85 -12.57 -12.55
N PRO A 64 -6.00 -12.00 -12.16
CA PRO A 64 -6.41 -10.74 -12.73
C PRO A 64 -5.26 -9.75 -12.55
N LYS A 65 -4.92 -9.00 -13.61
CA LYS A 65 -3.87 -7.97 -13.54
C LYS A 65 -4.09 -7.14 -12.28
N PRO A 66 -3.06 -6.87 -11.47
CA PRO A 66 -3.20 -6.08 -10.27
C PRO A 66 -3.78 -4.72 -10.67
N ARG A 67 -5.01 -4.47 -10.24
CA ARG A 67 -5.69 -3.21 -10.48
C ARG A 67 -5.49 -2.31 -9.27
N TYR A 68 -5.49 -1.03 -9.52
CA TYR A 68 -5.37 0.00 -8.51
C TYR A 68 -6.61 0.91 -8.57
N PRO A 69 -7.34 1.10 -7.45
CA PRO A 69 -8.58 1.85 -7.50
C PRO A 69 -8.29 3.36 -7.48
N ILE A 70 -8.79 4.08 -8.47
CA ILE A 70 -8.77 5.54 -8.56
C ILE A 70 -10.16 6.07 -8.25
N ILE A 71 -10.26 7.04 -7.36
CA ILE A 71 -11.51 7.72 -7.06
C ILE A 71 -11.79 8.77 -8.13
N ILE A 72 -12.96 8.66 -8.75
CA ILE A 72 -13.51 9.63 -9.70
C ILE A 72 -14.78 10.27 -9.11
N GLY A 73 -15.12 11.45 -9.59
CA GLY A 73 -16.32 12.18 -9.17
C GLY A 73 -16.03 13.61 -8.71
N PRO A 74 -16.95 14.21 -7.93
CA PRO A 74 -16.90 15.64 -7.61
C PRO A 74 -15.61 16.10 -6.90
N GLU A 75 -15.08 15.28 -5.99
CA GLU A 75 -13.86 15.58 -5.23
C GLU A 75 -12.57 15.30 -6.02
N SER A 76 -12.66 14.61 -7.17
CA SER A 76 -11.53 14.22 -8.02
C SER A 76 -11.36 15.20 -9.19
N ILE A 77 -10.16 15.31 -9.76
CA ILE A 77 -9.95 16.02 -11.03
C ILE A 77 -10.62 15.33 -12.21
N PHE A 78 -10.87 14.02 -12.10
CA PHE A 78 -11.64 13.24 -13.06
C PHE A 78 -13.08 13.10 -12.58
N LYS A 79 -14.01 13.74 -13.28
CA LYS A 79 -15.43 13.77 -12.94
C LYS A 79 -16.17 12.51 -13.39
N SER A 80 -15.63 11.79 -14.37
CA SER A 80 -16.19 10.54 -14.89
C SER A 80 -15.08 9.59 -15.37
N ALA A 81 -15.43 8.31 -15.54
CA ALA A 81 -14.52 7.32 -16.11
C ALA A 81 -14.17 7.61 -17.57
N ASP A 82 -15.06 8.28 -18.31
CA ASP A 82 -14.76 8.72 -19.69
C ASP A 82 -13.67 9.79 -19.70
N GLN A 83 -13.73 10.77 -18.78
CA GLN A 83 -12.71 11.80 -18.67
C GLN A 83 -11.36 11.19 -18.28
N PHE A 84 -11.38 10.19 -17.40
CA PHE A 84 -10.20 9.43 -17.02
C PHE A 84 -9.64 8.62 -18.19
N GLY A 85 -10.49 7.86 -18.88
CA GLY A 85 -10.11 7.03 -20.04
C GLY A 85 -9.56 7.86 -21.19
N ALA A 86 -10.13 9.04 -21.44
CA ALA A 86 -9.62 9.98 -22.44
C ALA A 86 -8.21 10.50 -22.12
N TYR A 87 -7.87 10.66 -20.83
CA TYR A 87 -6.53 11.10 -20.42
C TYR A 87 -5.46 10.02 -20.64
N PHE A 88 -5.79 8.77 -20.33
CA PHE A 88 -4.87 7.63 -20.51
C PHE A 88 -4.97 6.95 -21.88
N GLU A 89 -5.73 7.54 -22.82
CA GLU A 89 -6.02 6.96 -24.14
C GLU A 89 -6.50 5.50 -24.06
N ILE A 90 -7.29 5.18 -23.02
CA ILE A 90 -7.77 3.82 -22.78
C ILE A 90 -8.92 3.56 -23.75
N SER A 91 -8.75 2.55 -24.62
CA SER A 91 -9.74 2.20 -25.64
C SER A 91 -11.04 1.63 -25.07
N GLU A 92 -11.03 1.15 -23.82
CA GLU A 92 -12.20 0.63 -23.11
C GLU A 92 -12.36 1.39 -21.80
N VAL A 93 -13.53 2.00 -21.59
CA VAL A 93 -13.81 2.77 -20.38
C VAL A 93 -13.67 1.85 -19.17
N PRO A 94 -12.83 2.20 -18.17
CA PRO A 94 -12.61 1.34 -17.03
C PRO A 94 -13.91 1.03 -16.30
N THR A 95 -14.02 -0.19 -15.77
CA THR A 95 -15.19 -0.61 -14.99
C THR A 95 -15.34 0.30 -13.77
N VAL A 96 -16.53 0.90 -13.64
CA VAL A 96 -16.89 1.78 -12.55
C VAL A 96 -17.67 1.01 -11.50
N ALA A 97 -17.30 1.18 -10.23
CA ALA A 97 -18.05 0.65 -9.10
C ALA A 97 -18.25 1.71 -8.02
N GLU A 98 -19.40 1.64 -7.35
CA GLU A 98 -19.69 2.45 -6.17
C GLU A 98 -19.07 1.79 -4.92
N THR A 99 -18.40 2.59 -4.10
CA THR A 99 -17.70 2.17 -2.88
C THR A 99 -17.96 3.17 -1.75
N ARG A 100 -17.58 2.82 -0.51
CA ARG A 100 -17.72 3.68 0.68
C ARG A 100 -16.39 3.81 1.40
N THR A 101 -16.17 4.96 2.04
CA THR A 101 -15.03 5.17 2.94
C THR A 101 -15.19 4.48 4.29
N VAL A 102 -14.06 4.33 4.96
CA VAL A 102 -13.93 3.84 6.32
C VAL A 102 -13.20 4.88 7.15
N ASP A 103 -13.67 5.14 8.36
CA ASP A 103 -12.86 5.84 9.34
C ASP A 103 -11.73 4.92 9.80
N LEU A 104 -10.49 5.40 9.78
CA LEU A 104 -9.29 4.57 10.03
C LEU A 104 -9.33 3.87 11.41
N ASP A 105 -10.11 4.38 12.35
CA ASP A 105 -10.32 3.78 13.67
C ASP A 105 -11.17 2.49 13.63
N ASP A 106 -11.89 2.25 12.53
CA ASP A 106 -12.76 1.08 12.28
C ASP A 106 -12.08 0.04 11.36
N LEU A 107 -10.75 -0.02 11.33
CA LEU A 107 -9.99 -1.05 10.59
C LEU A 107 -10.19 -2.48 11.12
N ASP A 108 -10.69 -2.63 12.36
CA ASP A 108 -11.18 -3.90 12.92
C ASP A 108 -12.62 -4.24 12.45
N GLY A 109 -13.25 -3.33 11.68
CA GLY A 109 -14.64 -3.34 11.28
C GLY A 109 -14.96 -4.32 10.15
N GLN A 110 -16.05 -5.06 10.35
CA GLN A 110 -16.68 -5.93 9.36
C GLN A 110 -17.05 -5.11 8.09
N PRO A 111 -17.02 -5.71 6.88
CA PRO A 111 -17.46 -5.01 5.66
C PRO A 111 -18.84 -4.37 5.85
N PRO A 112 -19.09 -3.18 5.28
CA PRO A 112 -20.37 -2.53 5.38
C PRO A 112 -21.45 -3.45 4.80
N SER A 113 -22.49 -3.73 5.59
CA SER A 113 -23.52 -4.67 5.18
C SER A 113 -24.25 -4.16 3.92
N PRO A 114 -24.40 -4.99 2.87
CA PRO A 114 -25.08 -4.57 1.64
C PRO A 114 -26.53 -4.19 1.98
N GLY A 115 -26.92 -2.94 1.68
CA GLY A 115 -28.29 -2.44 1.88
C GLY A 115 -28.52 -1.54 3.10
N LYS A 116 -27.52 -1.27 3.96
CA LYS A 116 -27.63 -0.13 4.87
C LYS A 116 -27.43 1.15 4.06
N THR A 117 -28.51 1.89 3.81
CA THR A 117 -28.40 3.32 3.47
C THR A 117 -27.54 4.00 4.53
N ALA A 118 -26.56 4.80 4.09
CA ALA A 118 -25.70 5.56 4.97
C ALA A 118 -26.55 6.17 6.09
N ASP A 119 -26.17 5.90 7.33
CA ASP A 119 -26.71 6.67 8.45
C ASP A 119 -26.43 8.14 8.12
N PRO A 120 -27.43 9.04 8.12
CA PRO A 120 -27.20 10.45 7.81
C PRO A 120 -26.21 11.14 8.76
N ASP A 121 -25.91 10.54 9.93
CA ASP A 121 -24.87 10.98 10.85
C ASP A 121 -23.52 10.25 10.68
N SER A 122 -23.42 9.29 9.75
CA SER A 122 -22.17 8.61 9.42
C SER A 122 -21.31 9.45 8.46
N SER A 123 -20.02 9.51 8.74
CA SER A 123 -18.96 10.05 7.88
C SER A 123 -18.79 9.28 6.56
N GLU A 124 -19.51 8.18 6.36
CA GLU A 124 -19.49 7.34 5.15
C GLU A 124 -19.92 8.12 3.91
N LYS A 125 -18.95 8.53 3.11
CA LYS A 125 -19.19 9.15 1.80
C LYS A 125 -19.18 8.06 0.70
N PRO A 126 -20.16 8.07 -0.23
CA PRO A 126 -20.11 7.23 -1.40
C PRO A 126 -19.04 7.77 -2.37
N TYR A 127 -18.15 6.90 -2.80
CA TYR A 127 -17.15 7.17 -3.82
C TYR A 127 -17.39 6.32 -5.05
N VAL A 128 -17.00 6.85 -6.19
CA VAL A 128 -17.02 6.11 -7.44
C VAL A 128 -15.57 5.76 -7.75
N ILE A 129 -15.28 4.47 -7.91
CA ILE A 129 -13.93 4.01 -8.22
C ILE A 129 -13.82 3.43 -9.62
N CYS A 130 -12.65 3.67 -10.19
CA CYS A 130 -12.19 3.25 -11.50
C CYS A 130 -10.95 2.38 -11.28
N ASP A 131 -11.01 1.11 -11.66
CA ASP A 131 -9.93 0.15 -11.43
C ASP A 131 -8.95 0.16 -12.63
N VAL A 132 -7.70 0.55 -12.41
CA VAL A 132 -6.70 0.81 -13.48
C VAL A 132 -5.47 -0.09 -13.32
N ASP A 133 -4.66 -0.24 -14.38
CA ASP A 133 -3.42 -1.01 -14.28
C ASP A 133 -2.39 -0.27 -13.39
N MET A 134 -1.59 -0.99 -12.61
CA MET A 134 -0.58 -0.41 -11.70
C MET A 134 0.42 0.55 -12.38
N SER A 135 0.75 0.33 -13.66
CA SER A 135 1.62 1.27 -14.39
C SER A 135 0.94 2.62 -14.60
N GLN A 136 -0.37 2.61 -14.91
CA GLN A 136 -1.16 3.83 -15.09
C GLN A 136 -1.34 4.57 -13.76
N SER A 137 -1.44 3.85 -12.63
CA SER A 137 -1.53 4.48 -11.32
C SER A 137 -0.25 5.20 -10.91
N LEU A 138 0.93 4.63 -11.22
CA LEU A 138 2.20 5.31 -10.96
C LEU A 138 2.33 6.60 -11.77
N ASP A 139 2.04 6.55 -13.07
CA ASP A 139 2.04 7.74 -13.93
C ASP A 139 1.08 8.81 -13.42
N LEU A 140 -0.07 8.38 -12.87
CA LEU A 140 -1.06 9.28 -12.29
C LEU A 140 -0.58 9.94 -11.00
N GLU A 141 -0.07 9.15 -10.05
CA GLU A 141 0.47 9.65 -8.79
C GLU A 141 1.67 10.58 -9.01
N ASP A 142 2.46 10.33 -10.06
CA ASP A 142 3.57 11.19 -10.45
C ASP A 142 3.09 12.51 -11.05
N CYS A 143 1.95 12.53 -11.75
CA CYS A 143 1.40 13.74 -12.37
C CYS A 143 0.39 14.52 -11.52
N THR A 144 -0.13 13.92 -10.45
CA THR A 144 -1.23 14.50 -9.66
C THR A 144 -0.87 14.67 -8.19
N ILE A 145 -1.45 15.70 -7.58
CA ILE A 145 -1.49 15.87 -6.13
C ILE A 145 -2.82 15.30 -5.66
N GLY A 146 -2.79 14.42 -4.67
CA GLY A 146 -3.96 13.70 -4.20
C GLY A 146 -3.74 13.07 -2.83
N ASP A 147 -4.77 12.37 -2.38
CA ASP A 147 -4.75 11.64 -1.12
C ASP A 147 -5.00 10.15 -1.36
N HIS A 148 -4.40 9.32 -0.51
CA HIS A 148 -4.76 7.92 -0.37
C HIS A 148 -5.94 7.79 0.59
N ILE A 149 -7.03 7.19 0.12
CA ILE A 149 -8.27 6.99 0.87
C ILE A 149 -8.55 5.50 0.98
N LEU A 150 -8.83 5.05 2.20
CA LEU A 150 -9.25 3.68 2.45
C LEU A 150 -10.73 3.50 2.07
N VAL A 151 -11.00 2.57 1.16
CA VAL A 151 -12.35 2.28 0.65
C VAL A 151 -12.68 0.79 0.69
N TRP A 152 -13.95 0.43 0.86
CA TRP A 152 -14.41 -0.97 0.80
C TRP A 152 -14.80 -1.39 -0.62
N PHE A 153 -14.01 -2.26 -1.24
CA PHE A 153 -14.30 -2.77 -2.57
C PHE A 153 -14.32 -4.30 -2.58
N HIS A 154 -15.45 -4.89 -3.03
CA HIS A 154 -15.69 -6.33 -3.02
C HIS A 154 -15.35 -6.99 -1.65
N ASP A 155 -15.93 -6.45 -0.58
CA ASP A 155 -15.75 -6.95 0.80
C ASP A 155 -14.30 -6.97 1.28
N LYS A 156 -13.45 -6.13 0.70
CA LYS A 156 -12.06 -5.93 1.14
C LYS A 156 -11.73 -4.44 1.23
N PRO A 157 -11.02 -4.00 2.28
CA PRO A 157 -10.48 -2.66 2.32
C PRO A 157 -9.36 -2.56 1.27
N ARG A 158 -9.40 -1.51 0.45
CA ARG A 158 -8.37 -1.17 -0.53
C ARG A 158 -7.99 0.28 -0.35
N ASN A 159 -6.71 0.56 -0.53
CA ASN A 159 -6.23 1.93 -0.61
C ASN A 159 -6.48 2.45 -2.03
N ALA A 160 -7.21 3.56 -2.15
CA ALA A 160 -7.56 4.18 -3.41
C ALA A 160 -6.97 5.58 -3.52
N TRP A 161 -6.53 5.97 -4.71
CA TRP A 161 -5.99 7.31 -4.93
C TRP A 161 -7.09 8.29 -5.34
N LEU A 162 -7.19 9.41 -4.63
CA LEU A 162 -8.05 10.55 -4.95
C LEU A 162 -7.19 11.70 -5.51
N PRO A 163 -7.07 11.83 -6.84
CA PRO A 163 -6.33 12.93 -7.44
C PRO A 163 -7.14 14.24 -7.31
N ARG A 164 -6.58 15.26 -6.65
CA ARG A 164 -7.23 16.55 -6.38
C ARG A 164 -6.75 17.69 -7.27
N ALA A 165 -5.51 17.65 -7.73
CA ALA A 165 -4.92 18.66 -8.60
C ALA A 165 -3.80 18.07 -9.47
N TRP A 166 -3.36 18.82 -10.48
CA TRP A 166 -2.17 18.52 -11.27
C TRP A 166 -0.91 19.08 -10.60
N LYS A 167 0.22 18.39 -10.70
CA LYS A 167 1.52 18.95 -10.29
C LYS A 167 1.98 19.99 -11.30
N GLU A 168 2.54 21.10 -10.82
CA GLU A 168 3.10 22.16 -11.66
C GLU A 168 4.28 21.62 -12.50
N GLY A 169 4.32 21.94 -13.79
CA GLY A 169 5.39 21.52 -14.71
C GLY A 169 5.10 20.27 -15.55
N ASN A 170 4.11 19.45 -15.18
CA ASN A 170 3.69 18.28 -15.97
C ASN A 170 2.61 18.59 -17.02
N GLY A 171 2.40 19.87 -17.32
CA GLY A 171 1.70 20.40 -18.50
C GLY A 171 0.55 19.57 -19.06
N GLN A 172 -0.68 19.91 -18.70
CA GLN A 172 -1.58 20.52 -19.68
C GLN A 172 -2.73 21.25 -18.97
N ASP A 173 -3.06 22.43 -19.49
CA ASP A 173 -4.36 23.07 -19.31
C ASP A 173 -5.46 22.00 -19.30
N GLY A 174 -6.41 22.12 -18.37
CA GLY A 174 -7.55 21.21 -18.23
C GLY A 174 -8.26 20.94 -19.57
N PRO A 175 -9.18 19.97 -19.64
CA PRO A 175 -9.71 19.42 -20.91
C PRO A 175 -10.27 20.50 -21.84
N THR A 176 -9.40 21.12 -22.65
CA THR A 176 -9.71 22.14 -23.65
C THR A 176 -9.61 21.54 -25.06
N LYS A 177 -9.81 20.22 -25.14
CA LYS A 177 -10.02 19.51 -26.41
C LYS A 177 -11.30 18.67 -26.39
N LEU A 178 -12.37 19.20 -25.83
CA LEU A 178 -13.68 18.97 -26.45
C LEU A 178 -13.78 19.95 -27.63
N LYS A 179 -13.32 19.51 -28.80
CA LYS A 179 -13.72 20.16 -30.06
C LYS A 179 -15.23 20.00 -30.17
N THR A 180 -15.95 21.02 -29.73
CA THR A 180 -17.31 21.31 -30.16
C THR A 180 -17.32 21.33 -31.68
N THR A 181 -17.70 20.20 -32.27
CA THR A 181 -18.15 20.12 -33.65
C THR A 181 -19.65 19.93 -33.58
N ALA A 182 -20.36 21.05 -33.48
CA ALA A 182 -21.79 21.11 -33.72
C ALA A 182 -22.13 22.46 -34.36
N SER A 183 -22.26 22.39 -35.68
CA SER A 183 -23.17 23.17 -36.54
C SER A 183 -23.10 24.69 -36.53
N LEU A 184 -22.28 25.23 -37.44
CA LEU A 184 -22.68 26.39 -38.24
C LEU A 184 -23.70 25.90 -39.28
N THR A 185 -24.97 26.27 -39.12
CA THR A 185 -25.94 26.29 -40.23
C THR A 185 -26.69 27.60 -40.25
N ALA A 186 -26.65 28.22 -41.44
CA ALA A 186 -27.47 29.31 -41.97
C ALA A 186 -27.31 30.67 -41.27
N GLU A 187 -26.52 31.59 -41.83
CA GLU A 187 -26.88 32.42 -43.00
C GLU A 187 -28.17 33.20 -42.78
N ASP A 188 -27.98 34.37 -42.18
CA ASP A 188 -28.92 35.47 -42.19
C ASP A 188 -28.47 36.43 -43.31
N LYS A 189 -29.13 36.38 -44.47
CA LYS A 189 -29.07 37.44 -45.49
C LYS A 189 -30.39 37.54 -46.28
N ASN A 190 -31.08 38.64 -45.96
CA ASN A 190 -31.99 39.46 -46.77
C ASN A 190 -33.48 39.15 -46.73
#